data_AF-A0A1I7SFH1-F1
#
_entry.id   AF-A0A1I7SFH1-F1
#
_cell.length_a   1.000
_cell.length_b   1.000
_cell.length_c   1.000
_cell.angle_alpha   90.00
_cell.angle_beta   90.00
_cell.angle_gamma   90.00
#
_symmetry.space_group_name_H-M   'P 1'
#
loop_
_entity.id
_entity.type
_entity.pdbx_description
1 polymer ?
#
loop_
_entity_poly.entity_id
_entity_poly.type
_entity_poly.pdbx_seq_one_letter_code
_entity_poly.pdbx_strand_id
1 'polypeptide(L)'
;MSKLLLDIQGLRCLAVLFVLLFHIWPKLFANGFLGVDIFFVISGYLMCQVLHGKPINLHTSADFYVRRIRRILPLYLCIIIATLVAAFHVMPVFEHSQVAMEARSSMFFVSNYMNLPKSGYFDVSNQYPLFLHTWSLSVEIQFYAVVPLIFWIYRELTKSNGNYGHGFLAVVSAACLLAQLSLETNYVNLSHMAFFCRVWQFVCGIGACLYRLRSEPGRFVEKTAIFSLSSETRLLEHSKNNVRADPVLVVRA
;
A
#
# COMPACT_ATOMS: atom_id res chain seq x y z
N MET A 1 -12.27 -16.08 2.90
CA MET A 1 -11.90 -14.66 3.08
C MET A 1 -12.90 -14.06 4.06
N SER A 2 -12.50 -13.47 5.20
CA SER A 2 -13.50 -12.93 6.14
C SER A 2 -14.28 -11.78 5.48
N LYS A 3 -15.60 -11.70 5.68
CA LYS A 3 -16.50 -10.68 5.07
C LYS A 3 -15.95 -9.25 5.18
N LEU A 4 -15.40 -8.92 6.35
CA LEU A 4 -14.74 -7.63 6.63
C LEU A 4 -13.58 -7.29 5.67
N LEU A 5 -12.75 -8.27 5.30
CA LEU A 5 -11.65 -8.01 4.37
C LEU A 5 -12.17 -7.71 2.96
N LEU A 6 -13.28 -8.35 2.58
CA LEU A 6 -13.96 -8.11 1.32
C LEU A 6 -14.56 -6.69 1.29
N ASP A 7 -15.25 -6.30 2.37
CA ASP A 7 -15.84 -4.97 2.53
C ASP A 7 -14.78 -3.88 2.42
N ILE A 8 -13.62 -4.08 3.07
CA ILE A 8 -12.50 -3.11 3.02
C ILE A 8 -11.86 -3.05 1.61
N GLN A 9 -11.71 -4.18 0.91
CA GLN A 9 -11.25 -4.10 -0.50
C GLN A 9 -12.28 -3.39 -1.39
N GLY A 10 -13.59 -3.55 -1.12
CA GLY A 10 -14.66 -2.80 -1.78
C GLY A 10 -14.52 -1.29 -1.58
N LEU A 11 -14.22 -0.85 -0.36
CA LEU A 11 -13.95 0.57 -0.07
C LEU A 11 -12.71 1.10 -0.81
N ARG A 12 -11.65 0.29 -0.95
CA ARG A 12 -10.49 0.67 -1.78
C ARG A 12 -10.86 0.82 -3.25
N CYS A 13 -11.69 -0.09 -3.77
CA CYS A 13 -12.20 0.00 -5.13
C CYS A 13 -12.98 1.30 -5.34
N LEU A 14 -13.89 1.63 -4.41
CA LEU A 14 -14.65 2.87 -4.45
C LEU A 14 -13.74 4.12 -4.40
N ALA A 15 -12.70 4.09 -3.56
CA ALA A 15 -11.72 5.15 -3.47
C ALA A 15 -10.97 5.38 -4.80
N VAL A 16 -10.54 4.30 -5.46
CA VAL A 16 -9.92 4.36 -6.79
C VAL A 16 -10.92 4.88 -7.83
N LEU A 17 -12.19 4.47 -7.76
CA LEU A 17 -13.22 4.94 -8.67
C LEU A 17 -13.40 6.47 -8.59
N PHE A 18 -13.38 7.07 -7.39
CA PHE A 18 -13.42 8.53 -7.25
C PHE A 18 -12.24 9.22 -7.93
N VAL A 19 -11.03 8.63 -7.84
CA VAL A 19 -9.85 9.18 -8.51
C VAL A 19 -9.99 9.09 -10.03
N LEU A 20 -10.50 7.97 -10.55
CA LEU A 20 -10.74 7.83 -12.00
C LEU A 20 -11.78 8.85 -12.49
N LEU A 21 -12.89 9.01 -11.75
CA LEU A 21 -13.95 9.96 -12.10
C LEU A 21 -13.45 11.41 -12.05
N PHE A 22 -12.55 11.75 -11.12
CA PHE A 22 -11.88 13.05 -11.10
C PHE A 22 -11.07 13.32 -12.37
N HIS A 23 -10.34 12.32 -12.89
CA HIS A 23 -9.54 12.51 -14.11
C HIS A 23 -10.41 12.56 -15.38
N ILE A 24 -11.53 11.83 -15.42
CA ILE A 24 -12.43 11.81 -16.58
C ILE A 24 -13.35 13.04 -16.60
N TRP A 25 -13.91 13.43 -15.46
CA TRP A 25 -14.86 14.54 -15.31
C TRP A 25 -14.48 15.47 -14.15
N PRO A 26 -13.36 16.23 -14.24
CA PRO A 26 -12.83 17.02 -13.13
C PRO A 26 -13.78 18.11 -12.64
N LYS A 27 -14.66 18.65 -13.51
CA LYS A 27 -15.67 19.64 -13.10
C LYS A 27 -16.81 19.04 -12.29
N LEU A 28 -17.17 17.79 -12.56
CA LEU A 28 -18.27 17.08 -11.88
C LEU A 28 -17.78 16.41 -10.59
N PHE A 29 -16.55 15.89 -10.61
CA PHE A 29 -15.92 15.18 -9.50
C PHE A 29 -14.70 15.95 -8.97
N ALA A 30 -14.83 17.26 -8.74
CA ALA A 30 -13.71 18.13 -8.33
C ALA A 30 -12.96 17.64 -7.09
N ASN A 31 -13.64 16.94 -6.17
CA ASN A 31 -13.06 16.38 -4.95
C ASN A 31 -12.70 14.90 -5.05
N GLY A 32 -12.75 14.28 -6.23
CA GLY A 32 -12.47 12.85 -6.39
C GLY A 32 -11.00 12.48 -6.12
N PHE A 33 -10.10 13.46 -6.09
CA PHE A 33 -8.72 13.27 -5.64
C PHE A 33 -8.63 12.82 -4.17
N LEU A 34 -9.62 13.14 -3.33
CA LEU A 34 -9.72 12.66 -1.94
C LEU A 34 -9.81 11.13 -1.87
N GLY A 35 -10.13 10.46 -2.97
CA GLY A 35 -10.05 9.00 -3.08
C GLY A 35 -8.66 8.47 -2.75
N VAL A 36 -7.58 9.21 -3.06
CA VAL A 36 -6.21 8.81 -2.67
C VAL A 36 -6.03 8.87 -1.15
N ASP A 37 -6.53 9.91 -0.49
CA ASP A 37 -6.45 10.05 0.96
C ASP A 37 -7.21 8.90 1.66
N ILE A 38 -8.42 8.58 1.19
CA ILE A 38 -9.21 7.44 1.68
C ILE A 38 -8.43 6.12 1.49
N PHE A 39 -7.83 5.94 0.32
CA PHE A 39 -7.05 4.74 0.02
C PHE A 39 -5.86 4.58 0.98
N PHE A 40 -5.11 5.65 1.27
CA PHE A 40 -4.00 5.61 2.22
C PHE A 40 -4.45 5.31 3.66
N VAL A 41 -5.55 5.91 4.12
CA VAL A 41 -6.15 5.58 5.43
C VAL A 41 -6.50 4.09 5.50
N ILE A 42 -7.16 3.56 4.48
CA ILE A 42 -7.53 2.14 4.43
C ILE A 42 -6.28 1.24 4.40
N SER A 43 -5.24 1.62 3.65
CA SER A 43 -3.99 0.86 3.58
C SER A 43 -3.29 0.82 4.94
N GLY A 44 -3.24 1.94 5.67
CA GLY A 44 -2.72 1.99 7.04
C GLY A 44 -3.50 1.08 8.00
N TYR A 45 -4.83 1.11 7.92
CA TYR A 45 -5.72 0.25 8.69
C TYR A 45 -5.44 -1.25 8.43
N LEU A 46 -5.31 -1.64 7.15
CA LEU A 46 -5.02 -3.02 6.77
C LEU A 46 -3.62 -3.46 7.22
N MET A 47 -2.61 -2.58 7.11
CA MET A 47 -1.26 -2.90 7.60
C MET A 47 -1.26 -3.10 9.11
N CYS A 48 -2.04 -2.31 9.86
CA CYS A 48 -2.25 -2.54 11.28
C CYS A 48 -2.86 -3.92 11.55
N GLN A 49 -3.95 -4.30 10.88
CA GLN A 49 -4.56 -5.63 11.08
C GLN A 49 -3.59 -6.78 10.79
N VAL A 50 -2.69 -6.61 9.83
CA VAL A 50 -1.72 -7.63 9.43
C VAL A 50 -0.61 -7.80 10.45
N LEU A 51 -0.11 -6.69 10.99
CA LEU A 51 1.08 -6.64 11.85
C LEU A 51 0.73 -6.73 13.33
N HIS A 52 -0.48 -6.30 13.71
CA HIS A 52 -0.97 -6.38 15.08
C HIS A 52 -0.99 -7.84 15.56
N GLY A 53 -0.49 -8.07 16.77
CA GLY A 53 -0.40 -9.40 17.38
C GLY A 53 0.73 -10.29 16.86
N LYS A 54 1.53 -9.86 15.88
CA LYS A 54 2.69 -10.63 15.37
C LYS A 54 3.99 -10.08 15.95
N PRO A 55 5.01 -10.92 16.25
CA PRO A 55 6.33 -10.41 16.60
C PRO A 55 6.92 -9.64 15.41
N ILE A 56 7.57 -8.51 15.67
CA ILE A 56 8.32 -7.77 14.64
C ILE A 56 9.78 -8.21 14.72
N ASN A 57 10.19 -9.10 13.82
CA ASN A 57 11.55 -9.58 13.68
C ASN A 57 11.88 -9.75 12.19
N LEU A 58 13.10 -10.18 11.88
CA LEU A 58 13.57 -10.29 10.49
C LEU A 58 12.70 -11.24 9.66
N HIS A 59 12.35 -12.41 10.20
CA HIS A 59 11.54 -13.41 9.50
C HIS A 59 10.12 -12.90 9.21
N THR A 60 9.43 -12.37 10.22
CA THR A 60 8.05 -11.91 10.03
C THR A 60 7.95 -10.67 9.12
N SER A 61 8.98 -9.82 9.15
CA SER A 61 9.09 -8.65 8.26
C SER A 61 9.40 -9.08 6.83
N ALA A 62 10.34 -10.00 6.62
CA ALA A 62 10.64 -10.56 5.31
C ALA A 62 9.40 -11.24 4.70
N ASP A 63 8.70 -12.07 5.47
CA ASP A 63 7.44 -12.69 5.08
C ASP A 63 6.36 -11.66 4.71
N PHE A 64 6.30 -10.55 5.46
CA PHE A 64 5.42 -9.43 5.16
C PHE A 64 5.76 -8.84 3.78
N TYR A 65 7.02 -8.49 3.52
CA TYR A 65 7.44 -7.91 2.24
C TYR A 65 7.21 -8.86 1.06
N VAL A 66 7.61 -10.13 1.20
CA VAL A 66 7.48 -11.15 0.14
C VAL A 66 6.02 -11.32 -0.29
N ARG A 67 5.08 -11.40 0.65
CA ARG A 67 3.65 -11.51 0.32
C ARG A 67 3.10 -10.30 -0.41
N ARG A 68 3.69 -9.12 -0.20
CA ARG A 68 3.21 -7.84 -0.79
C ARG A 68 3.76 -7.69 -2.19
N ILE A 69 5.05 -7.97 -2.35
CA ILE A 69 5.73 -8.01 -3.65
C ILE A 69 5.04 -9.02 -4.58
N ARG A 70 4.80 -10.26 -4.14
CA ARG A 70 4.11 -11.28 -4.95
C ARG A 70 2.69 -10.89 -5.37
N ARG A 71 2.01 -10.04 -4.59
CA ARG A 71 0.66 -9.57 -4.89
C ARG A 71 0.66 -8.38 -5.85
N ILE A 72 1.56 -7.42 -5.66
CA ILE A 72 1.51 -6.11 -6.32
C ILE A 72 2.36 -6.10 -7.59
N LEU A 73 3.58 -6.63 -7.51
CA LEU A 73 4.59 -6.48 -8.56
C LEU A 73 4.18 -7.10 -9.91
N PRO A 74 3.57 -8.31 -9.98
CA PRO A 74 3.25 -8.92 -11.27
C PRO A 74 2.29 -8.07 -12.13
N LEU A 75 1.19 -7.62 -11.53
CA LEU A 75 0.19 -6.82 -12.24
C LEU A 75 0.72 -5.42 -12.54
N TYR A 76 1.47 -4.82 -11.62
CA TYR A 76 2.02 -3.49 -11.80
C TYR A 76 3.05 -3.43 -12.94
N LEU A 77 4.01 -4.37 -12.97
CA LEU A 77 4.98 -4.46 -14.06
C LEU A 77 4.31 -4.79 -15.39
N CYS A 78 3.30 -5.67 -15.40
CA CYS A 78 2.52 -5.96 -16.60
C CYS A 78 1.90 -4.69 -17.18
N ILE A 79 1.25 -3.88 -16.36
CA ILE A 79 0.65 -2.60 -16.79
C ILE A 79 1.74 -1.65 -17.29
N ILE A 80 2.86 -1.50 -16.56
CA ILE A 80 3.94 -0.61 -16.99
C ILE A 80 4.47 -1.01 -18.38
N ILE A 81 4.78 -2.29 -18.56
CA ILE A 81 5.35 -2.80 -19.81
C ILE A 81 4.33 -2.68 -20.94
N ALA A 82 3.08 -3.05 -20.71
CA ALA A 82 2.02 -2.95 -21.71
C ALA A 82 1.78 -1.49 -22.15
N THR A 83 1.70 -0.56 -21.20
CA THR A 83 1.57 0.88 -21.49
C THR A 83 2.80 1.41 -22.22
N LEU A 84 4.01 1.00 -21.83
CA LEU A 84 5.25 1.43 -22.48
C LEU A 84 5.32 0.95 -23.93
N VAL A 85 5.01 -0.33 -24.19
CA VAL A 85 4.94 -0.90 -25.54
C VAL A 85 3.89 -0.17 -26.38
N ALA A 86 2.69 0.02 -25.85
CA ALA A 86 1.63 0.77 -26.53
C ALA A 86 2.07 2.20 -26.87
N ALA A 87 2.73 2.90 -25.93
CA ALA A 87 3.21 4.25 -26.14
C ALA A 87 4.24 4.35 -27.28
N PHE A 88 5.19 3.41 -27.37
CA PHE A 88 6.16 3.38 -28.46
C PHE A 88 5.54 3.16 -29.84
N HIS A 89 4.38 2.50 -29.92
CA HIS A 89 3.66 2.28 -31.18
C HIS A 89 2.66 3.38 -31.55
N VAL A 90 2.07 4.04 -30.55
CA VAL A 90 0.98 5.01 -30.76
C VAL A 90 1.47 6.46 -30.72
N MET A 91 2.46 6.77 -29.88
CA MET A 91 2.89 8.15 -29.63
C MET A 91 4.03 8.58 -30.57
N PRO A 92 4.15 9.90 -30.86
CA PRO A 92 5.25 10.45 -31.65
C PRO A 92 6.62 10.17 -31.04
N VAL A 93 7.63 9.94 -31.89
CA VAL A 93 9.00 9.58 -31.49
C VAL A 93 9.63 10.61 -30.55
N PHE A 94 9.31 11.90 -30.69
CA PHE A 94 9.88 12.93 -29.83
C PHE A 94 9.42 12.82 -28.36
N GLU A 95 8.30 12.15 -28.08
CA GLU A 95 7.79 11.93 -26.70
C GLU A 95 8.36 10.68 -26.03
N HIS A 96 8.97 9.77 -26.80
CA HIS A 96 9.46 8.47 -26.30
C HIS A 96 10.46 8.61 -25.14
N SER A 97 11.31 9.64 -25.19
CA SER A 97 12.31 9.90 -24.14
C SER A 97 11.64 10.25 -22.80
N GLN A 98 10.58 11.06 -22.83
CA GLN A 98 9.80 11.43 -21.65
C GLN A 98 9.06 10.21 -21.10
N VAL A 99 8.35 9.47 -21.96
CA VAL A 99 7.61 8.26 -21.56
C VAL A 99 8.54 7.22 -20.92
N ALA A 100 9.73 7.02 -21.46
CA ALA A 100 10.72 6.11 -20.89
C ALA A 100 11.23 6.55 -19.50
N MET A 101 11.40 7.87 -19.29
CA MET A 101 11.76 8.43 -18.00
C MET A 101 10.64 8.23 -16.97
N GLU A 102 9.39 8.48 -17.37
CA GLU A 102 8.21 8.26 -16.53
C GLU A 102 8.08 6.79 -16.13
N ALA A 103 8.14 5.87 -17.11
CA ALA A 103 8.10 4.43 -16.87
C ALA A 103 9.21 3.97 -15.92
N ARG A 104 10.45 4.46 -16.12
CA ARG A 104 11.58 4.16 -15.23
C ARG A 104 11.28 4.60 -13.81
N SER A 105 10.80 5.83 -13.60
CA SER A 105 10.46 6.31 -12.27
C SER A 105 9.39 5.46 -11.59
N SER A 106 8.41 4.98 -12.36
CA SER A 106 7.34 4.11 -11.88
C SER A 106 7.85 2.71 -11.51
N MET A 107 8.76 2.12 -12.30
CA MET A 107 9.35 0.82 -12.03
C MET A 107 10.12 0.79 -10.70
N PHE A 108 10.79 1.90 -10.37
CA PHE A 108 11.56 2.04 -9.13
C PHE A 108 10.73 2.56 -7.95
N PHE A 109 9.42 2.76 -8.12
CA PHE A 109 8.53 3.32 -7.09
C PHE A 109 9.01 4.70 -6.57
N VAL A 110 9.47 5.56 -7.48
CA VAL A 110 9.94 6.93 -7.19
C VAL A 110 9.24 7.98 -8.05
N SER A 111 8.15 7.61 -8.74
CA SER A 111 7.39 8.54 -9.59
C SER A 111 6.78 9.71 -8.80
N ASN A 112 6.61 9.55 -7.49
CA ASN A 112 6.16 10.63 -6.61
C ASN A 112 7.17 11.75 -6.36
N TYR A 113 8.41 11.61 -6.84
CA TYR A 113 9.44 12.65 -6.81
C TYR A 113 10.02 12.94 -8.20
N MET A 114 10.18 11.89 -9.02
CA MET A 114 10.85 12.00 -10.32
C MET A 114 9.89 12.31 -11.47
N ASN A 115 8.57 12.13 -11.27
CA ASN A 115 7.54 12.45 -12.25
C ASN A 115 6.57 13.51 -11.71
N LEU A 116 7.13 14.56 -11.07
CA LEU A 116 6.34 15.70 -10.62
C LEU A 116 5.87 16.49 -11.84
N PRO A 117 4.56 16.80 -11.94
CA PRO A 117 4.06 17.58 -13.05
C PRO A 117 4.65 19.00 -13.11
N LYS A 118 4.64 19.63 -14.29
CA LYS A 118 5.22 20.97 -14.48
C LYS A 118 4.33 22.07 -13.90
N SER A 119 3.02 21.93 -14.07
CA SER A 119 2.00 22.73 -13.38
C SER A 119 1.46 21.96 -12.17
N GLY A 120 0.63 22.59 -11.34
CA GLY A 120 0.04 21.92 -10.18
C GLY A 120 -0.70 20.63 -10.56
N TYR A 121 -0.68 19.61 -9.71
CA TYR A 121 -1.23 18.26 -9.98
C TYR A 121 -2.69 18.28 -10.48
N PHE A 122 -3.46 19.29 -10.07
CA PHE A 122 -4.86 19.49 -10.44
C PHE A 122 -5.07 20.33 -11.71
N ASP A 123 -4.00 20.77 -12.36
CA ASP A 123 -4.08 21.60 -13.55
C ASP A 123 -4.44 20.76 -14.79
N VAL A 124 -5.37 21.29 -15.59
CA VAL A 124 -5.82 20.74 -16.88
C VAL A 124 -4.66 20.66 -17.88
N SER A 125 -3.60 21.48 -17.72
CA SER A 125 -2.41 21.47 -18.58
C SER A 125 -1.49 20.25 -18.40
N ASN A 126 -1.65 19.47 -17.32
CA ASN A 126 -0.90 18.21 -17.09
C ASN A 126 -1.50 17.03 -17.87
N GLN A 127 -1.83 17.26 -19.13
CA GLN A 127 -2.94 16.54 -19.70
C GLN A 127 -2.66 15.06 -19.95
N TYR A 128 -1.41 14.57 -20.15
CA TYR A 128 -1.19 13.12 -20.35
C TYR A 128 0.20 12.53 -19.97
N PRO A 129 0.77 12.71 -18.75
CA PRO A 129 1.86 11.83 -18.32
C PRO A 129 1.29 10.43 -18.07
N LEU A 130 1.62 9.48 -18.96
CA LEU A 130 1.06 8.12 -18.98
C LEU A 130 1.17 7.41 -17.65
N PHE A 131 2.22 7.70 -16.88
CA PHE A 131 2.49 7.05 -15.61
C PHE A 131 2.27 7.95 -14.39
N LEU A 132 1.64 9.13 -14.52
CA LEU A 132 1.43 10.02 -13.38
C LEU A 132 0.72 9.31 -12.22
N HIS A 133 -0.36 8.59 -12.52
CA HIS A 133 -1.17 7.85 -11.54
C HIS A 133 -0.38 6.89 -10.63
N THR A 134 0.82 6.47 -11.04
CA THR A 134 1.69 5.55 -10.28
C THR A 134 2.31 6.17 -9.02
N TRP A 135 2.24 7.50 -8.86
CA TRP A 135 2.82 8.19 -7.70
C TRP A 135 2.22 7.69 -6.38
N SER A 136 0.91 7.43 -6.36
CA SER A 136 0.20 7.01 -5.15
C SER A 136 0.61 5.60 -4.71
N LEU A 137 0.82 4.70 -5.68
CA LEU A 137 1.36 3.37 -5.41
C LEU A 137 2.82 3.42 -4.97
N SER A 138 3.62 4.34 -5.51
CA SER A 138 5.00 4.58 -5.04
C SER A 138 5.01 4.95 -3.55
N VAL A 139 4.15 5.88 -3.14
CA VAL A 139 3.97 6.25 -1.72
C VAL A 139 3.51 5.05 -0.88
N GLU A 140 2.57 4.25 -1.37
CA GLU A 140 2.10 3.05 -0.66
C GLU A 140 3.22 2.01 -0.45
N ILE A 141 4.06 1.75 -1.48
CA ILE A 141 5.21 0.84 -1.36
C ILE A 141 6.27 1.39 -0.41
N GLN A 142 6.57 2.70 -0.48
CA GLN A 142 7.47 3.37 0.46
C GLN A 142 6.93 3.25 1.90
N PHE A 143 5.62 3.40 2.10
CA PHE A 143 4.98 3.18 3.40
C PHE A 143 5.11 1.73 3.86
N TYR A 144 4.89 0.77 2.96
CA TYR A 144 5.07 -0.65 3.30
C TYR A 144 6.49 -0.97 3.73
N ALA A 145 7.50 -0.34 3.15
CA ALA A 145 8.89 -0.52 3.57
C ALA A 145 9.16 -0.03 5.01
N VAL A 146 8.48 1.03 5.46
CA VAL A 146 8.71 1.61 6.80
C VAL A 146 7.73 1.12 7.87
N VAL A 147 6.57 0.57 7.49
CA VAL A 147 5.51 0.26 8.46
C VAL A 147 5.92 -0.78 9.53
N PRO A 148 6.74 -1.82 9.26
CA PRO A 148 7.20 -2.71 10.32
C PRO A 148 8.07 -1.97 11.35
N LEU A 149 8.88 -1.00 10.93
CA LEU A 149 9.67 -0.16 11.83
C LEU A 149 8.77 0.74 12.69
N ILE A 150 7.75 1.38 12.09
CA ILE A 150 6.75 2.17 12.83
C ILE A 150 6.08 1.30 13.91
N PHE A 151 5.68 0.08 13.57
CA PHE A 151 5.08 -0.86 14.52
C PHE A 151 6.06 -1.34 15.59
N TRP A 152 7.32 -1.54 15.25
CA TRP A 152 8.35 -1.89 16.23
C TRP A 152 8.52 -0.78 17.27
N ILE A 153 8.73 0.48 16.85
CA ILE A 153 8.85 1.63 17.75
C ILE A 153 7.58 1.79 18.61
N TYR A 154 6.40 1.73 17.99
CA TYR A 154 5.13 1.80 18.70
C TYR A 154 5.05 0.77 19.84
N ARG A 155 5.49 -0.47 19.59
CA ARG A 155 5.45 -1.54 20.59
C ARG A 155 6.47 -1.34 21.70
N GLU A 156 7.69 -0.94 21.39
CA GLU A 156 8.71 -0.66 22.41
C GLU A 156 8.26 0.47 23.36
N LEU A 157 7.65 1.52 22.81
CA LEU A 157 7.09 2.60 23.62
C LEU A 157 5.88 2.15 24.46
N THR A 158 5.03 1.29 23.90
CA THR A 158 3.84 0.75 24.57
C THR A 158 4.20 -0.17 25.75
N LYS A 159 5.35 -0.88 25.70
CA LYS A 159 5.82 -1.73 26.81
C LYS A 159 6.05 -0.96 28.10
N SER A 160 6.55 0.28 27.99
CA SER A 160 6.80 1.15 29.15
C SER A 160 5.50 1.81 29.61
N ASN A 161 4.79 2.48 28.71
CA ASN A 161 3.50 3.09 28.98
C ASN A 161 2.67 3.10 27.69
N GLY A 162 1.46 2.57 27.76
CA GLY A 162 0.56 2.51 26.61
C GLY A 162 0.33 3.87 25.94
N ASN A 163 0.39 4.97 26.70
CA ASN A 163 0.20 6.32 26.17
C ASN A 163 1.36 6.78 25.27
N TYR A 164 2.59 6.29 25.49
CA TYR A 164 3.75 6.71 24.69
C TYR A 164 3.68 6.18 23.25
N GLY A 165 3.19 4.96 23.04
CA GLY A 165 2.96 4.43 21.70
C GLY A 165 1.95 5.27 20.91
N HIS A 166 0.82 5.61 21.54
CA HIS A 166 -0.19 6.48 20.93
C HIS A 166 0.34 7.90 20.69
N GLY A 167 1.09 8.45 21.63
CA GLY A 167 1.75 9.75 21.51
C GLY A 167 2.73 9.79 20.33
N PHE A 168 3.54 8.75 20.14
CA PHE A 168 4.45 8.62 19.00
C PHE A 168 3.70 8.66 17.66
N LEU A 169 2.62 7.89 17.52
CA LEU A 169 1.80 7.92 16.30
C LEU A 169 1.18 9.30 16.07
N ALA A 170 0.70 9.95 17.13
CA ALA A 170 0.13 11.30 17.03
C ALA A 170 1.18 12.33 16.58
N VAL A 171 2.40 12.27 17.13
CA VAL A 171 3.50 13.16 16.76
C VAL A 171 3.93 12.92 15.30
N VAL A 172 4.11 11.67 14.88
CA VAL A 172 4.45 11.35 13.48
C VAL A 172 3.37 11.87 12.52
N SER A 173 2.10 11.64 12.84
CA SER A 173 0.97 12.10 12.04
C SER A 173 0.94 13.64 11.96
N ALA A 174 1.05 14.33 13.09
CA ALA A 174 1.05 15.79 13.15
C ALA A 174 2.23 16.40 12.40
N ALA A 175 3.44 15.87 12.58
CA ALA A 175 4.64 16.36 11.87
C ALA A 175 4.51 16.21 10.34
N CYS A 176 3.99 15.08 9.88
CA CYS A 176 3.78 14.82 8.45
C CYS A 176 2.68 15.71 7.85
N LEU A 177 1.59 15.96 8.60
CA LEU A 177 0.54 16.89 8.20
C LEU A 177 1.07 18.33 8.14
N LEU A 178 1.82 18.77 9.15
CA LEU A 178 2.44 20.09 9.16
C LEU A 178 3.42 20.26 8.00
N ALA A 179 4.19 19.23 7.67
CA ALA A 179 5.05 19.24 6.48
C ALA A 179 4.23 19.44 5.19
N GLN A 180 3.11 18.71 5.02
CA GLN A 180 2.21 18.90 3.89
C GLN A 180 1.70 20.34 3.80
N LEU A 181 1.18 20.88 4.90
CA LEU A 181 0.63 22.25 4.96
C LEU A 181 1.71 23.32 4.68
N SER A 182 2.93 23.11 5.18
CA SER A 182 4.05 24.05 4.97
C SER A 182 4.51 24.15 3.51
N LEU A 183 4.35 23.06 2.75
CA LEU A 183 4.78 22.98 1.36
C LEU A 183 3.68 23.37 0.36
N GLU A 184 2.41 23.41 0.79
CA GLU A 184 1.26 23.60 -0.10
C GLU A 184 1.33 24.90 -0.91
N THR A 185 1.82 25.99 -0.31
CA THR A 185 1.85 27.30 -0.95
C THR A 185 2.95 27.44 -2.00
N ASN A 186 4.13 26.86 -1.75
CA ASN A 186 5.32 27.06 -2.59
C ASN A 186 5.64 25.85 -3.49
N TYR A 187 5.16 24.66 -3.12
CA TYR A 187 5.51 23.38 -3.75
C TYR A 187 4.30 22.45 -3.82
N VAL A 188 3.23 22.87 -4.51
CA VAL A 188 1.94 22.15 -4.61
C VAL A 188 2.09 20.67 -4.97
N ASN A 189 2.94 20.34 -5.95
CA ASN A 189 3.13 18.94 -6.36
C ASN A 189 3.85 18.13 -5.29
N LEU A 190 4.84 18.72 -4.63
CA LEU A 190 5.58 18.05 -3.58
C LEU A 190 4.71 17.85 -2.33
N SER A 191 3.93 18.86 -1.93
CA SER A 191 2.99 18.71 -0.82
C SER A 191 1.96 17.62 -1.10
N HIS A 192 1.50 17.49 -2.35
CA HIS A 192 0.52 16.49 -2.74
C HIS A 192 1.11 15.09 -2.99
N MET A 193 2.37 14.95 -3.41
CA MET A 193 2.89 13.65 -3.87
C MET A 193 3.99 13.09 -2.96
N ALA A 194 4.70 13.93 -2.20
CA ALA A 194 5.83 13.48 -1.39
C ALA A 194 5.41 12.48 -0.30
N PHE A 195 6.23 11.45 -0.11
CA PHE A 195 6.03 10.41 0.88
C PHE A 195 5.72 10.97 2.27
N PHE A 196 6.59 11.83 2.79
CA PHE A 196 6.48 12.36 4.15
C PHE A 196 5.26 13.26 4.34
N CYS A 197 4.74 13.87 3.28
CA CYS A 197 3.50 14.65 3.35
C CYS A 197 2.27 13.73 3.48
N ARG A 198 2.39 12.44 3.17
CA ARG A 198 1.28 11.48 3.08
C ARG A 198 1.27 10.39 4.15
N VAL A 199 2.29 10.34 5.00
CA VAL A 199 2.36 9.33 6.07
C VAL A 199 1.22 9.49 7.09
N TRP A 200 0.74 10.72 7.32
CA TRP A 200 -0.30 10.99 8.32
C TRP A 200 -1.62 10.25 8.02
N GLN A 201 -2.02 10.11 6.76
CA GLN A 201 -3.21 9.34 6.36
C GLN A 201 -3.08 7.87 6.79
N PHE A 202 -1.94 7.24 6.52
CA PHE A 202 -1.71 5.85 6.91
C PHE A 202 -1.71 5.69 8.44
N VAL A 203 -1.10 6.64 9.16
CA VAL A 203 -1.06 6.61 10.64
C VAL A 203 -2.45 6.80 11.23
N CYS A 204 -3.30 7.66 10.67
CA CYS A 204 -4.72 7.76 11.04
C CYS A 204 -5.44 6.41 10.87
N GLY A 205 -5.18 5.70 9.77
CA GLY A 205 -5.68 4.33 9.55
C GLY A 205 -5.21 3.33 10.60
N ILE A 206 -3.92 3.38 10.98
CA ILE A 206 -3.37 2.57 12.07
C ILE A 206 -4.09 2.88 13.39
N GLY A 207 -4.23 4.16 13.73
CA GLY A 207 -4.92 4.60 14.95
C GLY A 207 -6.36 4.10 15.02
N ALA A 208 -7.11 4.21 13.91
CA ALA A 208 -8.47 3.69 13.81
C ALA A 208 -8.54 2.17 14.02
N CYS A 209 -7.57 1.42 13.49
CA CYS A 209 -7.48 -0.02 13.72
C CYS A 209 -7.17 -0.35 15.18
N LEU A 210 -6.21 0.32 15.80
CA LEU A 210 -5.85 0.13 17.21
C LEU A 210 -7.01 0.46 18.15
N TYR A 211 -7.74 1.55 17.87
CA TYR A 211 -8.95 1.91 18.62
C TYR A 211 -9.98 0.78 18.56
N ARG A 212 -10.28 0.28 17.36
CA ARG A 212 -11.22 -0.85 17.20
C ARG A 212 -10.77 -2.10 17.96
N LEU A 213 -9.48 -2.45 17.88
CA LEU A 213 -8.93 -3.63 18.54
C LEU A 213 -8.98 -3.51 20.07
N ARG A 214 -8.85 -2.29 20.61
CA ARG A 214 -9.06 -2.00 22.03
C ARG A 214 -10.52 -2.11 22.44
N SER A 215 -11.45 -1.64 21.61
CA SER A 215 -12.89 -1.62 21.92
C SER A 215 -13.60 -2.98 21.75
N GLU A 216 -13.11 -3.86 20.86
CA GLU A 216 -13.72 -5.18 20.59
C GLU A 216 -12.72 -6.36 20.72
N PRO A 217 -12.12 -6.62 21.90
CA PRO A 217 -11.07 -7.64 22.05
C PRO A 217 -11.54 -9.08 21.72
N GLY A 218 -12.80 -9.42 22.01
CA GLY A 218 -13.33 -10.79 21.87
C GLY A 218 -13.58 -11.26 20.43
N ARG A 219 -13.78 -10.35 19.46
CA ARG A 219 -14.17 -10.68 18.08
C ARG A 219 -12.98 -11.01 17.17
N PHE A 220 -11.76 -10.67 17.60
CA PHE A 220 -10.52 -10.85 16.84
C PHE A 220 -9.79 -12.17 17.16
N VAL A 221 -9.86 -12.62 18.42
CA VAL A 221 -9.27 -13.91 18.85
C VAL A 221 -9.91 -15.07 18.09
N GLU A 222 -11.24 -15.05 17.92
CA GLU A 222 -11.98 -16.09 17.21
C GLU A 222 -11.54 -16.21 15.73
N LYS A 223 -11.34 -15.10 15.03
CA LYS A 223 -10.87 -15.12 13.62
C LYS A 223 -9.40 -15.48 13.47
N THR A 224 -8.56 -15.13 14.44
CA THR A 224 -7.11 -15.44 14.39
C THR A 224 -6.86 -16.90 14.72
N ALA A 225 -7.60 -17.47 15.68
CA ALA A 225 -7.58 -18.90 15.98
C ALA A 225 -8.08 -19.75 14.80
N ILE A 226 -9.17 -19.34 14.14
CA ILE A 226 -9.65 -20.02 12.92
C ILE A 226 -8.60 -19.93 11.78
N PHE A 227 -7.90 -18.80 11.65
CA PHE A 227 -6.87 -18.64 10.63
C PHE A 227 -5.62 -19.51 10.92
N SER A 228 -5.15 -19.58 12.17
CA SER A 228 -4.00 -20.41 12.53
C SER A 228 -4.30 -21.90 12.37
N LEU A 229 -5.49 -22.35 12.79
CA LEU A 229 -5.96 -23.72 12.60
C LEU A 229 -6.08 -24.08 11.11
N SER A 230 -6.48 -23.13 10.25
CA SER A 230 -6.55 -23.34 8.79
C SER A 230 -5.19 -23.39 8.09
N SER A 231 -4.16 -22.73 8.65
CA SER A 231 -2.79 -22.81 8.16
C SER A 231 -2.07 -24.08 8.63
N GLU A 232 -2.29 -24.52 9.86
CA GLU A 232 -1.73 -25.77 10.39
C GLU A 232 -2.32 -27.00 9.69
N THR A 233 -3.64 -27.02 9.43
CA THR A 233 -4.28 -28.09 8.65
C THR A 233 -3.74 -28.17 7.21
N ARG A 234 -3.49 -27.03 6.54
CA ARG A 234 -2.85 -27.03 5.21
C ARG A 234 -1.40 -27.52 5.21
N LEU A 235 -0.62 -27.23 6.26
CA LEU A 235 0.75 -27.72 6.38
C LEU A 235 0.79 -29.24 6.65
N LEU A 236 -0.15 -29.76 7.44
CA LEU A 236 -0.29 -31.19 7.69
C LEU A 236 -0.78 -31.97 6.45
N GLU A 237 -1.67 -31.40 5.64
CA GLU A 237 -2.08 -32.00 4.36
C GLU A 237 -0.94 -31.99 3.33
N HIS A 238 -0.16 -30.91 3.27
CA HIS A 238 1.01 -30.82 2.40
C HIS A 238 2.11 -31.82 2.81
N SER A 239 2.31 -32.02 4.13
CA SER A 239 3.23 -33.04 4.65
C SER A 239 2.75 -34.47 4.36
N LYS A 240 1.45 -34.76 4.46
CA LYS A 240 0.91 -36.10 4.14
C LYS A 240 0.99 -36.45 2.65
N ASN A 241 0.85 -35.46 1.77
CA ASN A 241 0.94 -35.67 0.33
C ASN A 241 2.39 -35.86 -0.14
N ASN A 242 3.38 -35.32 0.58
CA ASN A 242 4.80 -35.49 0.24
C ASN A 242 5.38 -36.84 0.69
N VAL A 243 4.70 -37.57 1.59
CA VAL A 243 5.10 -38.92 2.04
C VAL A 243 4.54 -40.02 1.12
N ARG A 244 3.55 -39.71 0.25
CA ARG A 244 2.93 -40.69 -0.67
C ARG A 244 3.57 -40.76 -2.06
N ALA A 245 4.60 -39.96 -2.33
CA ALA A 245 5.28 -39.91 -3.62
C ALA A 245 6.69 -40.52 -3.54
N ASP A 246 6.79 -41.80 -3.17
CA ASP A 246 7.96 -42.63 -3.52
C ASP A 246 7.60 -44.13 -3.49
N PRO A 247 7.17 -44.73 -4.62
CA PRO A 247 7.24 -46.16 -4.80
C PRO A 247 8.58 -46.51 -5.46
N VAL A 248 9.58 -46.86 -4.63
CA VAL A 248 10.81 -47.50 -5.09
C VAL A 248 10.49 -48.93 -5.55
N LEU A 249 10.70 -49.17 -6.84
CA LEU A 249 11.18 -50.38 -7.51
C LEU A 249 11.27 -51.68 -6.66
N VAL A 250 10.44 -52.69 -6.97
CA VAL A 250 10.79 -54.11 -6.78
C VAL A 250 10.30 -54.96 -7.97
N VAL A 251 11.24 -55.22 -8.87
CA VAL A 251 11.55 -56.42 -9.69
C VAL A 251 10.45 -57.50 -9.87
N ARG A 252 10.13 -57.79 -11.15
CA ARG A 252 9.55 -59.06 -11.62
C ARG A 252 10.67 -60.06 -11.95
N ALA A 253 10.53 -61.28 -11.46
CA ALA A 253 10.92 -62.51 -12.14
C ALA A 253 9.63 -63.21 -12.59
#